data_AF-A0A0B5GMZ2-F1
#
_entry.id   AF-A0A0B5GMZ2-F1
#
_cell.length_a   1.000
_cell.length_b   1.000
_cell.length_c   1.000
_cell.angle_alpha   90.00
_cell.angle_beta   90.00
_cell.angle_gamma   90.00
#
_symmetry.space_group_name_H-M   'P 1'
#
loop_
_entity.id
_entity.type
_entity.pdbx_description
1 polymer ?
#
loop_
_entity_poly.entity_id
_entity_poly.type
_entity_poly.pdbx_seq_one_letter_code
_entity_poly.pdbx_strand_id
1 'polypeptide(L)'
;METVIDVRSSGRPAIFERANTDGLFGRTRRLEQPLGQYLRAAETPRYLAYNDRSGVVAGRGNDKSLTPAGDYRAYLLATNIRVVFVVGDDNGDRTISLPYEDIVAVHCQSGLRTSTLEIVTVDEDRWAFECKGDLAPVRTFVDETTQVWTHTLTELDRAESQVEAATAALEAANPDAAATHITAAQEALDSGRERVESLGEGATATIDARLQSTQAQIDTSQRRRHVRAAEEHRDAARHAWEDRAYERAADAYAQASVEYERALAVTAPEPSAEAITDARDAVEAEYAELLSAPVDAAQAAAGAARAATDPAARATHWEAALDRYRTAYELDWGRDRRFDGDRASLRQALADIAVELVDAHREAGQEALREGSDESKRESAGAACDGAAVHFERAREVAAELVPDRREPPADGLAAVSEQEVSVESEAKGR
;
A
#
# COMPACT_ATOMS: atom_id res chain seq x y z
N MET A 1 50.01 -29.58 22.31
CA MET A 1 48.73 -30.29 22.07
C MET A 1 47.65 -29.23 22.08
N GLU A 2 46.97 -29.03 20.96
CA GLU A 2 45.94 -27.98 20.81
C GLU A 2 44.75 -28.30 21.71
N THR A 3 44.45 -27.40 22.65
CA THR A 3 43.27 -27.50 23.54
C THR A 3 42.12 -26.62 23.04
N VAL A 4 42.32 -25.99 21.88
CA VAL A 4 41.36 -25.19 21.13
C VAL A 4 41.40 -25.74 19.71
N ILE A 5 40.23 -26.03 19.15
CA ILE A 5 40.05 -26.65 17.83
C ILE A 5 39.08 -25.79 17.03
N ASP A 6 39.50 -25.34 15.85
CA ASP A 6 38.58 -24.86 14.83
C ASP A 6 37.98 -26.07 14.11
N VAL A 7 36.68 -26.27 14.34
CA VAL A 7 35.94 -27.45 13.87
C VAL A 7 35.81 -27.47 12.34
N ARG A 8 35.82 -26.31 11.66
CA ARG A 8 35.72 -26.29 10.20
C ARG A 8 37.06 -26.59 9.52
N SER A 9 38.17 -26.15 10.10
CA SER A 9 39.51 -26.38 9.53
C SER A 9 40.07 -27.76 9.86
N SER A 10 39.75 -28.29 11.05
CA SER A 10 40.31 -29.54 11.57
C SER A 10 39.40 -30.76 11.35
N GLY A 11 38.18 -30.54 10.85
CA GLY A 11 37.12 -31.54 10.82
C GLY A 11 36.49 -31.77 12.19
N ARG A 12 35.30 -32.40 12.22
CA ARG A 12 34.51 -32.61 13.44
C ARG A 12 35.14 -33.71 14.31
N PRO A 13 35.59 -33.41 15.55
CA PRO A 13 36.18 -34.43 16.42
C PRO A 13 35.19 -35.53 16.82
N ALA A 14 35.68 -36.75 17.02
CA ALA A 14 34.85 -37.94 17.35
C ALA A 14 34.00 -37.78 18.63
N ILE A 15 34.35 -36.84 19.51
CA ILE A 15 33.58 -36.54 20.73
C ILE A 15 32.16 -36.03 20.42
N PHE A 16 31.92 -35.49 19.21
CA PHE A 16 30.57 -35.09 18.80
C PHE A 16 29.63 -36.28 18.55
N GLU A 17 30.17 -37.46 18.23
CA GLU A 17 29.39 -38.64 17.86
C GLU A 17 29.42 -39.74 18.93
N ARG A 18 30.46 -39.76 19.78
CA ARG A 18 30.66 -40.82 20.78
C ARG A 18 31.08 -40.24 22.13
N ALA A 19 30.32 -40.60 23.17
CA ALA A 19 30.68 -40.38 24.57
C ALA A 19 31.90 -41.22 24.94
N ASN A 20 32.66 -40.76 25.96
CA ASN A 20 33.77 -41.53 26.57
C ASN A 20 34.67 -42.25 25.56
N THR A 21 35.07 -41.57 24.49
CA THR A 21 35.90 -42.14 23.42
C THR A 21 37.27 -42.57 23.95
N ASP A 22 37.53 -43.89 23.89
CA ASP A 22 38.84 -44.49 24.17
C ASP A 22 39.90 -43.97 23.18
N GLY A 23 40.94 -43.33 23.71
CA GLY A 23 42.22 -43.03 23.02
C GLY A 23 42.15 -42.10 21.79
N LEU A 24 42.48 -40.83 21.92
CA LEU A 24 43.86 -40.38 21.66
C LEU A 24 44.63 -39.85 22.90
N PHE A 25 44.00 -39.77 24.09
CA PHE A 25 44.48 -38.88 25.17
C PHE A 25 44.40 -39.40 26.63
N GLY A 26 44.42 -40.73 26.87
CA GLY A 26 44.84 -41.31 28.16
C GLY A 26 43.93 -41.16 29.40
N ARG A 27 42.66 -40.73 29.27
CA ARG A 27 41.65 -40.76 30.34
C ARG A 27 40.33 -41.37 29.84
N THR A 28 39.67 -42.15 30.71
CA THR A 28 38.52 -43.04 30.39
C THR A 28 37.13 -42.40 30.55
N ARG A 29 37.00 -41.23 31.19
CA ARG A 29 35.72 -40.51 31.33
C ARG A 29 35.86 -39.08 30.80
N ARG A 30 34.96 -38.62 29.92
CA ARG A 30 35.01 -37.26 29.35
C ARG A 30 33.67 -36.53 29.49
N LEU A 31 32.60 -37.17 29.01
CA LEU A 31 31.20 -36.75 29.06
C LEU A 31 30.33 -38.00 29.06
N GLU A 32 29.15 -37.93 29.67
CA GLU A 32 28.18 -39.02 29.62
C GLU A 32 27.51 -39.17 28.24
N GLN A 33 27.31 -38.05 27.54
CA GLN A 33 26.73 -38.06 26.19
C GLN A 33 27.71 -37.54 25.13
N PRO A 34 27.54 -37.94 23.85
CA PRO A 34 28.23 -37.30 22.74
C PRO A 34 27.99 -35.80 22.73
N LEU A 35 29.03 -35.02 22.45
CA LEU A 35 28.95 -33.55 22.48
C LEU A 35 27.92 -32.99 21.47
N GLY A 36 27.63 -33.75 20.40
CA GLY A 36 26.61 -33.38 19.42
C GLY A 36 25.18 -33.41 19.94
N GLN A 37 24.90 -34.12 21.05
CA GLN A 37 23.57 -34.16 21.67
C GLN A 37 23.20 -32.85 22.38
N TYR A 38 24.19 -32.01 22.70
CA TYR A 38 23.97 -30.69 23.30
C TYR A 38 23.70 -29.58 22.27
N LEU A 39 23.80 -29.90 20.97
CA LEU A 39 23.56 -28.97 19.87
C LEU A 39 22.14 -29.13 19.31
N ARG A 40 21.52 -28.01 18.94
CA ARG A 40 20.24 -28.02 18.19
C ARG A 40 20.46 -28.51 16.75
N ALA A 41 19.40 -28.92 16.08
CA ALA A 41 19.47 -29.55 14.75
C ALA A 41 20.22 -28.73 13.68
N ALA A 42 20.06 -27.40 13.68
CA ALA A 42 20.74 -26.47 12.77
C ALA A 42 21.93 -25.72 13.42
N GLU A 43 22.28 -26.07 14.66
CA GLU A 43 23.38 -25.44 15.40
C GLU A 43 24.72 -26.06 14.95
N THR A 44 25.60 -25.23 14.42
CA THR A 44 26.91 -25.64 13.91
C THR A 44 28.02 -25.09 14.80
N PRO A 45 28.89 -25.97 15.36
CA PRO A 45 30.01 -25.53 16.18
C PRO A 45 31.13 -24.98 15.28
N ARG A 46 31.67 -23.81 15.65
CA ARG A 46 32.83 -23.21 14.98
C ARG A 46 34.12 -23.51 15.75
N TYR A 47 34.11 -23.32 17.06
CA TYR A 47 35.25 -23.59 17.93
C TYR A 47 34.87 -24.53 19.07
N LEU A 48 35.82 -25.39 19.43
CA LEU A 48 35.78 -26.26 20.59
C LEU A 48 37.03 -26.02 21.43
N ALA A 49 36.86 -25.64 22.69
CA ALA A 49 37.95 -25.60 23.66
C ALA A 49 37.67 -26.54 24.84
N TYR A 50 38.69 -27.04 25.51
CA TYR A 50 38.51 -27.91 26.68
C TYR A 50 39.53 -27.67 27.79
N ASN A 51 39.12 -27.97 29.01
CA ASN A 51 40.01 -28.03 30.17
C ASN A 51 39.72 -29.24 31.06
N ASP A 52 40.72 -29.66 31.82
CA ASP A 52 40.69 -30.91 32.59
C ASP A 52 40.28 -30.72 34.06
N ARG A 53 40.25 -29.48 34.58
CA ARG A 53 40.12 -29.23 36.03
C ARG A 53 39.39 -27.93 36.37
N SER A 54 39.69 -26.85 35.66
CA SER A 54 39.20 -25.51 36.01
C SER A 54 37.68 -25.37 35.82
N GLY A 55 37.10 -26.12 34.87
CA GLY A 55 35.67 -26.06 34.61
C GLY A 55 35.24 -24.73 34.00
N VAL A 56 34.07 -24.26 34.42
CA VAL A 56 33.55 -22.91 34.17
C VAL A 56 33.42 -22.22 35.51
N VAL A 57 34.05 -21.05 35.65
CA VAL A 57 34.02 -20.28 36.90
C VAL A 57 33.06 -19.12 36.72
N ALA A 58 32.07 -19.02 37.61
CA ALA A 58 31.21 -17.84 37.70
C ALA A 58 31.95 -16.73 38.47
N GLY A 59 31.85 -15.48 38.00
CA GLY A 59 32.45 -14.31 38.64
C GLY A 59 31.84 -13.98 40.00
N ARG A 60 32.51 -13.11 40.76
CA ARG A 60 32.09 -12.70 42.12
C ARG A 60 30.64 -12.22 42.13
N GLY A 61 29.77 -12.96 42.84
CA GLY A 61 28.33 -12.68 42.95
C GLY A 61 27.44 -13.86 42.56
N ASN A 62 27.99 -14.86 41.86
CA ASN A 62 27.25 -16.02 41.37
C ASN A 62 27.95 -17.33 41.80
N ASP A 63 27.24 -18.19 42.54
CA ASP A 63 27.78 -19.45 43.10
C ASP A 63 27.76 -20.63 42.10
N LYS A 64 27.35 -20.41 40.85
CA LYS A 64 27.15 -21.46 39.83
C LYS A 64 28.42 -21.95 39.13
N SER A 65 29.58 -21.91 39.78
CA SER A 65 30.81 -22.48 39.19
C SER A 65 30.65 -23.99 38.96
N LEU A 66 30.99 -24.47 37.77
CA LEU A 66 30.88 -25.88 37.38
C LEU A 66 32.27 -26.47 37.16
N THR A 67 32.70 -27.36 38.05
CA THR A 67 33.97 -28.10 37.90
C THR A 67 33.73 -29.55 37.46
N PRO A 68 34.60 -30.13 36.62
CA PRO A 68 34.47 -31.53 36.24
C PRO A 68 34.68 -32.47 37.44
N ALA A 69 33.89 -33.54 37.52
CA ALA A 69 34.10 -34.60 38.51
C ALA A 69 35.23 -35.55 38.07
N GLY A 70 36.05 -36.04 39.01
CA GLY A 70 37.03 -37.12 38.76
C GLY A 70 37.88 -36.95 37.50
N ASP A 71 37.69 -37.86 36.54
CA ASP A 71 38.42 -37.88 35.26
C ASP A 71 37.70 -37.15 34.10
N TYR A 72 36.49 -36.63 34.32
CA TYR A 72 35.71 -35.87 33.34
C TYR A 72 36.37 -34.54 32.95
N ARG A 73 35.84 -33.88 31.92
CA ARG A 73 36.37 -32.62 31.38
C ARG A 73 35.26 -31.58 31.23
N ALA A 74 35.67 -30.32 31.08
CA ALA A 74 34.81 -29.23 30.66
C ALA A 74 35.13 -28.81 29.22
N TYR A 75 34.07 -28.50 28.47
CA TYR A 75 34.10 -28.10 27.08
C TYR A 75 33.42 -26.76 26.91
N LEU A 76 34.00 -25.90 26.08
CA LEU A 76 33.42 -24.67 25.55
C LEU A 76 33.17 -24.90 24.07
N LEU A 77 31.94 -24.67 23.62
CA LEU A 77 31.56 -24.63 22.21
C LEU A 77 31.11 -23.22 21.86
N ALA A 78 31.77 -22.60 20.88
CA ALA A 78 31.25 -21.41 20.22
C ALA A 78 30.59 -21.84 18.90
N THR A 79 29.30 -21.59 18.78
CA THR A 79 28.46 -22.05 17.66
C THR A 79 27.97 -20.87 16.82
N ASN A 80 27.14 -21.08 15.81
CA ASN A 80 26.47 -19.98 15.12
C ASN A 80 25.28 -19.37 15.89
N ILE A 81 24.85 -19.97 17.01
CA ILE A 81 23.65 -19.54 17.76
C ILE A 81 24.01 -19.01 19.16
N ARG A 82 25.01 -19.62 19.80
CA ARG A 82 25.36 -19.36 21.21
C ARG A 82 26.75 -19.86 21.56
N VAL A 83 27.22 -19.45 22.74
CA VAL A 83 28.29 -20.17 23.46
C VAL A 83 27.65 -21.16 24.42
N VAL A 84 28.07 -22.43 24.39
CA VAL A 84 27.61 -23.44 25.36
C VAL A 84 28.80 -24.07 26.06
N PHE A 85 28.73 -24.15 27.37
CA PHE A 85 29.63 -24.91 28.21
C PHE A 85 29.01 -26.24 28.59
N VAL A 86 29.79 -27.31 28.51
CA VAL A 86 29.39 -28.66 28.93
C VAL A 86 30.44 -29.20 29.88
N VAL A 87 30.05 -29.50 31.12
CA VAL A 87 30.94 -29.96 32.19
C VAL A 87 30.50 -31.35 32.64
N GLY A 88 31.36 -32.34 32.43
CA GLY A 88 31.05 -33.71 32.85
C GLY A 88 31.05 -33.86 34.37
N ASP A 89 30.07 -34.58 34.89
CA ASP A 89 29.88 -34.88 36.31
C ASP A 89 29.53 -36.37 36.49
N ASP A 90 29.66 -36.90 37.70
CA ASP A 90 29.26 -38.27 38.03
C ASP A 90 27.72 -38.45 38.08
N ASN A 91 26.96 -37.35 38.12
CA ASN A 91 25.49 -37.34 38.17
C ASN A 91 24.84 -36.84 36.86
N GLY A 92 25.57 -36.86 35.73
CA GLY A 92 25.12 -36.26 34.48
C GLY A 92 25.87 -34.99 34.11
N ASP A 93 26.12 -34.81 32.81
CA ASP A 93 26.77 -33.61 32.29
C ASP A 93 25.92 -32.37 32.60
N ARG A 94 26.58 -31.29 33.03
CA ARG A 94 25.95 -30.01 33.36
C ARG A 94 26.26 -28.98 32.28
N THR A 95 25.28 -28.13 31.94
CA THR A 95 25.42 -27.17 30.84
C THR A 95 25.10 -25.73 31.24
N ILE A 96 25.85 -24.78 30.67
CA ILE A 96 25.53 -23.34 30.68
C ILE A 96 25.42 -22.89 29.23
N SER A 97 24.31 -22.26 28.87
CA SER A 97 24.04 -21.78 27.51
C SER A 97 23.95 -20.27 27.53
N LEU A 98 24.79 -19.59 26.74
CA LEU A 98 24.83 -18.13 26.61
C LEU A 98 24.47 -17.76 25.15
N PRO A 99 23.20 -17.44 24.86
CA PRO A 99 22.79 -16.83 23.61
C PRO A 99 23.63 -15.59 23.28
N TYR A 100 23.88 -15.33 22.00
CA TYR A 100 24.67 -14.16 21.61
C TYR A 100 24.01 -12.82 21.95
N GLU A 101 22.68 -12.78 22.00
CA GLU A 101 21.88 -11.62 22.43
C GLU A 101 22.11 -11.26 23.91
N ASP A 102 22.46 -12.23 24.75
CA ASP A 102 22.69 -12.02 26.18
C ASP A 102 24.13 -11.58 26.48
N ILE A 103 25.06 -11.66 25.52
CA ILE A 103 26.48 -11.36 25.72
C ILE A 103 26.75 -9.89 25.45
N VAL A 104 27.32 -9.17 26.42
CA VAL A 104 27.67 -7.74 26.28
C VAL A 104 29.17 -7.51 26.07
N ALA A 105 30.01 -8.42 26.57
CA ALA A 105 31.45 -8.30 26.42
C ALA A 105 32.14 -9.66 26.46
N VAL A 106 33.22 -9.76 25.69
CA VAL A 106 34.10 -10.94 25.67
C VAL A 106 35.54 -10.48 25.81
N HIS A 107 36.19 -10.95 26.86
CA HIS A 107 37.59 -10.66 27.15
C HIS A 107 38.41 -11.93 27.04
N CYS A 108 39.65 -11.80 26.57
CA CYS A 108 40.62 -12.88 26.57
C CYS A 108 41.91 -12.37 27.21
N GLN A 109 42.35 -13.07 28.24
CA GLN A 109 43.64 -12.82 28.87
C GLN A 109 44.56 -13.99 28.57
N SER A 110 45.65 -13.73 27.84
CA SER A 110 46.66 -14.74 27.53
C SER A 110 47.81 -14.63 28.53
N GLY A 111 48.06 -15.73 29.25
CA GLY A 111 49.23 -15.91 30.11
C GLY A 111 50.32 -16.73 29.42
N LEU A 112 51.42 -16.97 30.15
CA LEU A 112 52.57 -17.75 29.63
C LEU A 112 52.24 -19.24 29.36
N ARG A 113 51.16 -19.78 29.94
CA ARG A 113 50.81 -21.20 29.89
C ARG A 113 49.33 -21.49 29.65
N THR A 114 48.46 -20.55 29.97
CA THR A 114 47.01 -20.67 29.86
C THR A 114 46.44 -19.37 29.31
N SER A 115 45.32 -19.47 28.62
CA SER A 115 44.47 -18.34 28.27
C SER A 115 43.13 -18.50 28.95
N THR A 116 42.55 -17.38 29.38
CA THR A 116 41.24 -17.31 30.02
C THR A 116 40.31 -16.46 29.17
N LEU A 117 39.19 -17.04 28.76
CA LEU A 117 38.08 -16.33 28.13
C LEU A 117 37.08 -15.95 29.22
N GLU A 118 36.74 -14.67 29.31
CA GLU A 118 35.70 -14.15 30.20
C GLU A 118 34.55 -13.61 29.34
N ILE A 119 33.33 -14.07 29.59
CA ILE A 119 32.11 -13.62 28.93
C ILE A 119 31.25 -12.92 29.97
N VAL A 120 30.82 -11.70 29.67
CA VAL A 120 29.91 -10.91 30.51
C VAL A 120 28.54 -10.87 29.84
N THR A 121 27.48 -11.13 30.60
CA THR A 121 26.11 -11.07 30.08
C THR A 121 25.38 -9.78 30.48
N VAL A 122 24.20 -9.55 29.91
CA VAL A 122 23.31 -8.42 30.21
C VAL A 122 22.94 -8.32 31.70
N ASP A 123 22.82 -9.46 32.38
CA ASP A 123 22.54 -9.55 33.83
C ASP A 123 23.78 -9.30 34.71
N GLU A 124 24.87 -8.81 34.11
CA GLU A 124 26.19 -8.61 34.75
C GLU A 124 26.86 -9.91 35.25
N ASP A 125 26.31 -11.07 34.92
CA ASP A 125 26.93 -12.37 35.17
C ASP A 125 28.23 -12.50 34.37
N ARG A 126 29.27 -13.04 35.01
CA ARG A 126 30.58 -13.25 34.39
C ARG A 126 30.93 -14.72 34.38
N TRP A 127 31.35 -15.23 33.23
CA TRP A 127 31.71 -16.63 33.03
C TRP A 127 33.15 -16.72 32.52
N ALA A 128 34.04 -17.33 33.31
CA ALA A 128 35.44 -17.50 32.98
C ALA A 128 35.75 -18.97 32.62
N PHE A 129 36.44 -19.16 31.51
CA PHE A 129 36.91 -20.45 31.02
C PHE A 129 38.40 -20.39 30.71
N GLU A 130 39.20 -21.10 31.51
CA GLU A 130 40.65 -21.20 31.32
C GLU A 130 41.01 -22.48 30.57
N CYS A 131 41.89 -22.39 29.57
CA CYS A 131 42.50 -23.56 28.93
C CYS A 131 43.99 -23.32 28.60
N LYS A 132 44.71 -24.38 28.21
CA LYS A 132 46.16 -24.30 27.88
C LYS A 132 46.44 -23.77 26.47
N GLY A 133 45.42 -23.53 25.67
CA GLY A 133 45.49 -23.16 24.27
C GLY A 133 45.11 -21.70 24.07
N ASP A 134 45.37 -21.19 22.87
CA ASP A 134 45.05 -19.80 22.54
C ASP A 134 43.54 -19.63 22.32
N LEU A 135 42.89 -18.90 23.23
CA LEU A 135 41.46 -18.56 23.15
C LEU A 135 41.20 -17.28 22.34
N ALA A 136 42.23 -16.58 21.85
CA ALA A 136 42.03 -15.36 21.07
C ALA A 136 41.15 -15.56 19.82
N PRO A 137 41.26 -16.65 19.03
CA PRO A 137 40.35 -16.90 17.91
C PRO A 137 38.89 -17.11 18.34
N VAL A 138 38.68 -17.77 19.49
CA VAL A 138 37.34 -17.98 20.07
C VAL A 138 36.75 -16.64 20.50
N ARG A 139 37.52 -15.81 21.20
CA ARG A 139 37.13 -14.45 21.60
C ARG A 139 36.69 -13.63 20.41
N THR A 140 37.50 -13.56 19.36
CA THR A 140 37.20 -12.78 18.15
C THR A 140 35.91 -13.27 17.49
N PHE A 141 35.73 -14.58 17.35
CA PHE A 141 34.50 -15.11 16.76
C PHE A 141 33.25 -14.81 17.60
N VAL A 142 33.32 -14.97 18.93
CA VAL A 142 32.18 -14.67 19.81
C VAL A 142 31.87 -13.17 19.77
N ASP A 143 32.89 -12.31 19.83
CA ASP A 143 32.75 -10.84 19.74
C ASP A 143 32.11 -10.40 18.41
N GLU A 144 32.62 -10.89 17.28
CA GLU A 144 32.05 -10.62 15.94
C GLU A 144 30.60 -11.12 15.82
N THR A 145 30.33 -12.33 16.32
CA THR A 145 28.99 -12.92 16.23
C THR A 145 27.99 -12.16 17.12
N THR A 146 28.39 -11.76 18.33
CA THR A 146 27.59 -10.88 19.20
C THR A 146 27.28 -9.57 18.50
N GLN A 147 28.26 -8.93 17.84
CA GLN A 147 28.01 -7.69 17.11
C GLN A 147 26.99 -7.85 15.98
N VAL A 148 27.07 -8.94 15.20
CA VAL A 148 26.09 -9.25 14.15
C VAL A 148 24.69 -9.44 14.74
N TRP A 149 24.58 -10.14 15.87
CA TRP A 149 23.31 -10.33 16.59
C TRP A 149 22.72 -9.04 17.11
N THR A 150 23.50 -8.21 17.80
CA THR A 150 23.05 -6.90 18.29
C THR A 150 22.52 -6.02 17.16
N HIS A 151 23.23 -6.00 16.03
CA HIS A 151 22.80 -5.23 14.87
C HIS A 151 21.53 -5.79 14.23
N THR A 152 21.41 -7.11 14.14
CA THR A 152 20.20 -7.79 13.66
C THR A 152 18.99 -7.41 14.51
N LEU A 153 19.10 -7.51 15.84
CA LEU A 153 18.01 -7.18 16.76
C LEU A 153 17.65 -5.68 16.68
N THR A 154 18.64 -4.80 16.56
CA THR A 154 18.43 -3.36 16.39
C THR A 154 17.62 -3.05 15.11
N GLU A 155 17.92 -3.72 14.00
CA GLU A 155 17.16 -3.53 12.75
C GLU A 155 15.74 -4.10 12.84
N LEU A 156 15.53 -5.18 13.60
CA LEU A 156 14.19 -5.71 13.83
C LEU A 156 13.35 -4.82 14.74
N ASP A 157 13.93 -4.32 15.83
CA ASP A 157 13.28 -3.31 16.68
C ASP A 157 12.93 -2.06 15.86
N ARG A 158 13.81 -1.66 14.93
CA ARG A 158 13.54 -0.56 13.99
C ARG A 158 12.39 -0.89 13.05
N ALA A 159 12.38 -2.07 12.44
CA ALA A 159 11.32 -2.49 11.53
C ALA A 159 9.95 -2.51 12.23
N GLU A 160 9.88 -3.06 13.43
CA GLU A 160 8.68 -3.07 14.27
C GLU A 160 8.23 -1.64 14.63
N SER A 161 9.16 -0.78 15.05
CA SER A 161 8.87 0.64 15.32
C SER A 161 8.32 1.38 14.08
N GLN A 162 8.82 1.05 12.88
CA GLN A 162 8.31 1.64 11.64
C GLN A 162 6.93 1.10 11.26
N VAL A 163 6.63 -0.17 11.53
CA VAL A 163 5.27 -0.73 11.38
C VAL A 163 4.27 -0.02 12.28
N GLU A 164 4.63 0.24 13.54
CA GLU A 164 3.79 1.00 14.47
C GLU A 164 3.54 2.42 13.96
N ALA A 165 4.59 3.10 13.47
CA ALA A 165 4.47 4.43 12.87
C ALA A 165 3.61 4.44 11.59
N ALA A 166 3.73 3.41 10.74
CA ALA A 166 2.87 3.25 9.58
C ALA A 166 1.41 3.08 9.97
N THR A 167 1.13 2.29 11.01
CA THR A 167 -0.22 2.08 11.53
C THR A 167 -0.81 3.39 12.06
N ALA A 168 -0.05 4.14 12.86
CA ALA A 168 -0.49 5.44 13.36
C ALA A 168 -0.74 6.46 12.23
N ALA A 169 0.10 6.46 11.19
CA ALA A 169 -0.09 7.32 10.02
C ALA A 169 -1.37 6.95 9.23
N LEU A 170 -1.67 5.65 9.09
CA LEU A 170 -2.93 5.20 8.51
C LEU A 170 -4.11 5.66 9.35
N GLU A 171 -4.08 5.49 10.68
CA GLU A 171 -5.15 5.97 11.57
C GLU A 171 -5.39 7.48 11.44
N ALA A 172 -4.34 8.26 11.26
CA ALA A 172 -4.40 9.71 11.02
C ALA A 172 -4.78 10.11 9.58
N ALA A 173 -5.17 9.16 8.72
CA ALA A 173 -5.50 9.39 7.30
C ALA A 173 -4.35 10.07 6.52
N ASN A 174 -3.11 9.62 6.74
CA ASN A 174 -1.93 10.10 6.03
C ASN A 174 -1.23 8.94 5.30
N PRO A 175 -1.73 8.52 4.12
CA PRO A 175 -1.23 7.36 3.38
C PRO A 175 0.19 7.55 2.82
N ASP A 176 0.64 8.79 2.62
CA ASP A 176 2.00 9.11 2.16
C ASP A 176 3.03 8.93 3.27
N ALA A 177 2.73 9.39 4.48
CA ALA A 177 3.55 9.11 5.65
C ALA A 177 3.60 7.61 5.94
N ALA A 178 2.45 6.91 5.83
CA ALA A 178 2.39 5.46 5.97
C ALA A 178 3.28 4.76 4.93
N ALA A 179 3.30 5.22 3.67
CA ALA A 179 4.17 4.68 2.62
C ALA A 179 5.65 4.76 3.01
N THR A 180 6.06 5.91 3.55
CA THR A 180 7.44 6.16 3.98
C THR A 180 7.85 5.19 5.08
N HIS A 181 6.98 5.00 6.08
CA HIS A 181 7.23 4.08 7.18
C HIS A 181 7.24 2.61 6.75
N ILE A 182 6.35 2.20 5.84
CA ILE A 182 6.33 0.83 5.28
C ILE A 182 7.64 0.53 4.55
N THR A 183 8.12 1.44 3.70
CA THR A 183 9.40 1.28 3.02
C THR A 183 10.56 1.17 4.00
N ALA A 184 10.60 2.05 5.02
CA ALA A 184 11.63 2.01 6.04
C ALA A 184 11.59 0.73 6.90
N ALA A 185 10.39 0.18 7.15
CA ALA A 185 10.22 -1.09 7.84
C ALA A 185 10.77 -2.25 7.01
N GLN A 186 10.46 -2.29 5.71
CA GLN A 186 10.95 -3.32 4.80
C GLN A 186 12.48 -3.28 4.66
N GLU A 187 13.05 -2.08 4.49
CA GLU A 187 14.50 -1.88 4.43
C GLU A 187 15.19 -2.39 5.69
N ALA A 188 14.67 -2.06 6.88
CA ALA A 188 15.22 -2.51 8.15
C ALA A 188 15.10 -4.04 8.30
N LEU A 189 13.94 -4.62 7.98
CA LEU A 189 13.70 -6.06 8.05
C LEU A 189 14.65 -6.84 7.14
N ASP A 190 14.81 -6.41 5.89
CA ASP A 190 15.72 -7.04 4.93
C ASP A 190 17.19 -6.91 5.38
N SER A 191 17.56 -5.75 5.94
CA SER A 191 18.88 -5.53 6.52
C SER A 191 19.17 -6.44 7.71
N GLY A 192 18.19 -6.65 8.60
CA GLY A 192 18.30 -7.60 9.72
C GLY A 192 18.42 -9.04 9.23
N ARG A 193 17.60 -9.42 8.23
CA ARG A 193 17.62 -10.75 7.61
C ARG A 193 18.97 -11.08 6.97
N GLU A 194 19.51 -10.19 6.14
CA GLU A 194 20.81 -10.38 5.48
C GLU A 194 21.94 -10.60 6.49
N ARG A 195 21.92 -9.85 7.61
CA ARG A 195 22.93 -9.99 8.67
C ARG A 195 22.86 -11.33 9.37
N VAL A 196 21.68 -11.79 9.79
CA VAL A 196 21.56 -13.08 10.48
C VAL A 196 21.85 -14.27 9.55
N GLU A 197 21.51 -14.15 8.27
CA GLU A 197 21.86 -15.16 7.25
C GLU A 197 23.37 -15.39 7.13
N SER A 198 24.18 -14.34 7.36
CA SER A 198 25.65 -14.47 7.37
C SER A 198 26.18 -15.40 8.47
N LEU A 199 25.40 -15.63 9.53
CA LEU A 199 25.73 -16.56 10.62
C LEU A 199 25.29 -18.01 10.30
N GLY A 200 24.43 -18.19 9.28
CA GLY A 200 23.96 -19.48 8.78
C GLY A 200 22.62 -19.92 9.36
N GLU A 201 22.09 -21.01 8.79
CA GLU A 201 20.70 -21.47 8.96
C GLU A 201 20.23 -21.59 10.41
N GLY A 202 21.08 -22.06 11.33
CA GLY A 202 20.72 -22.16 12.75
C GLY A 202 20.43 -20.82 13.44
N ALA A 203 21.16 -19.77 13.04
CA ALA A 203 20.92 -18.42 13.55
C ALA A 203 19.61 -17.86 12.99
N THR A 204 19.41 -17.99 11.67
CA THR A 204 18.16 -17.59 10.99
C THR A 204 16.95 -18.28 11.60
N ALA A 205 17.01 -19.59 11.81
CA ALA A 205 15.92 -20.37 12.42
C ALA A 205 15.58 -19.92 13.85
N THR A 206 16.52 -19.28 14.58
CA THR A 206 16.27 -18.77 15.93
C THR A 206 15.38 -17.52 15.92
N ILE A 207 15.43 -16.73 14.84
CA ILE A 207 14.67 -15.47 14.72
C ILE A 207 13.59 -15.49 13.63
N ASP A 208 13.47 -16.59 12.89
CA ASP A 208 12.54 -16.78 11.77
C ASP A 208 11.08 -16.42 12.12
N ALA A 209 10.61 -16.85 13.29
CA ALA A 209 9.25 -16.51 13.75
C ALA A 209 9.04 -15.00 13.91
N ARG A 210 10.06 -14.27 14.41
CA ARG A 210 10.02 -12.81 14.54
C ARG A 210 10.06 -12.15 13.17
N LEU A 211 10.97 -12.58 12.28
CA LEU A 211 11.06 -12.10 10.90
C LEU A 211 9.72 -12.25 10.15
N GLN A 212 9.09 -13.42 10.25
CA GLN A 212 7.81 -13.70 9.61
C GLN A 212 6.67 -12.86 10.21
N SER A 213 6.65 -12.70 11.53
CA SER A 213 5.66 -11.85 12.20
C SER A 213 5.79 -10.39 11.75
N THR A 214 7.01 -9.84 11.73
CA THR A 214 7.24 -8.46 11.28
C THR A 214 6.87 -8.29 9.81
N GLN A 215 7.25 -9.24 8.93
CA GLN A 215 6.86 -9.21 7.52
C GLN A 215 5.33 -9.20 7.35
N ALA A 216 4.61 -10.06 8.07
CA ALA A 216 3.15 -10.12 8.01
C ALA A 216 2.49 -8.80 8.45
N GLN A 217 3.09 -8.07 9.40
CA GLN A 217 2.60 -6.76 9.81
C GLN A 217 2.91 -5.66 8.78
N ILE A 218 4.08 -5.71 8.13
CA ILE A 218 4.42 -4.83 6.99
C ILE A 218 3.40 -5.04 5.86
N ASP A 219 3.15 -6.31 5.48
CA ASP A 219 2.22 -6.66 4.41
C ASP A 219 0.79 -6.20 4.75
N THR A 220 0.36 -6.37 6.01
CA THR A 220 -0.94 -5.86 6.49
C THR A 220 -1.04 -4.34 6.37
N SER A 221 0.01 -3.61 6.74
CA SER A 221 0.06 -2.15 6.64
C SER A 221 0.03 -1.70 5.18
N GLN A 222 0.77 -2.39 4.30
CA GLN A 222 0.79 -2.12 2.87
C GLN A 222 -0.58 -2.35 2.23
N ARG A 223 -1.24 -3.48 2.54
CA ARG A 223 -2.59 -3.75 2.05
C ARG A 223 -3.59 -2.68 2.50
N ARG A 224 -3.58 -2.32 3.79
CA ARG A 224 -4.45 -1.25 4.33
C ARG A 224 -4.22 0.10 3.66
N ARG A 225 -2.96 0.45 3.37
CA ARG A 225 -2.61 1.68 2.65
C ARG A 225 -3.25 1.71 1.26
N HIS A 226 -3.12 0.64 0.48
CA HIS A 226 -3.71 0.54 -0.85
C HIS A 226 -5.23 0.65 -0.82
N VAL A 227 -5.89 0.02 0.14
CA VAL A 227 -7.35 0.15 0.33
C VAL A 227 -7.75 1.61 0.60
N ARG A 228 -7.05 2.30 1.49
CA ARG A 228 -7.33 3.73 1.76
C ARG A 228 -7.11 4.63 0.54
N ALA A 229 -6.03 4.41 -0.21
CA ALA A 229 -5.78 5.14 -1.43
C ALA A 229 -6.90 4.91 -2.47
N ALA A 230 -7.40 3.68 -2.58
CA ALA A 230 -8.54 3.36 -3.43
C ALA A 230 -9.82 4.10 -3.00
N GLU A 231 -10.09 4.16 -1.70
CA GLU A 231 -11.23 4.89 -1.13
C GLU A 231 -11.13 6.40 -1.39
N GLU A 232 -9.95 7.00 -1.22
CA GLU A 232 -9.70 8.42 -1.53
C GLU A 232 -9.93 8.73 -3.01
N HIS A 233 -9.47 7.85 -3.91
CA HIS A 233 -9.72 7.98 -5.34
C HIS A 233 -11.20 7.83 -5.69
N ARG A 234 -11.92 6.89 -5.06
CA ARG A 234 -13.37 6.73 -5.24
C ARG A 234 -14.13 7.97 -4.78
N ASP A 235 -13.78 8.54 -3.63
CA ASP A 235 -14.41 9.76 -3.14
C ASP A 235 -14.12 10.93 -4.06
N ALA A 236 -12.87 11.10 -4.53
CA ALA A 236 -12.53 12.11 -5.53
C ALA A 236 -13.32 11.93 -6.83
N ALA A 237 -13.54 10.69 -7.27
CA ALA A 237 -14.34 10.37 -8.45
C ALA A 237 -15.79 10.82 -8.29
N ARG A 238 -16.41 10.51 -7.14
CA ARG A 238 -17.79 10.90 -6.83
C ARG A 238 -17.96 12.42 -6.80
N HIS A 239 -17.07 13.15 -6.13
CA HIS A 239 -17.11 14.61 -6.13
C HIS A 239 -16.96 15.18 -7.55
N ALA A 240 -16.03 14.65 -8.35
CA ALA A 240 -15.87 15.08 -9.74
C ALA A 240 -17.11 14.77 -10.60
N TRP A 241 -17.80 13.66 -10.34
CA TRP A 241 -19.05 13.32 -11.02
C TRP A 241 -20.19 14.28 -10.65
N GLU A 242 -20.35 14.61 -9.37
CA GLU A 242 -21.33 15.61 -8.91
C GLU A 242 -21.14 16.96 -9.62
N ASP A 243 -19.88 17.35 -9.85
CA ASP A 243 -19.48 18.56 -10.59
C ASP A 243 -19.55 18.41 -12.13
N ARG A 244 -20.03 17.28 -12.64
CA ARG A 244 -20.06 16.92 -14.08
C ARG A 244 -18.69 16.93 -14.77
N ALA A 245 -17.62 16.83 -14.00
CA ALA A 245 -16.26 16.67 -14.50
C ALA A 245 -15.98 15.20 -14.85
N TYR A 246 -16.76 14.67 -15.79
CA TYR A 246 -16.83 13.24 -16.10
C TYR A 246 -15.46 12.59 -16.34
N GLU A 247 -14.59 13.23 -17.14
CA GLU A 247 -13.26 12.67 -17.42
C GLU A 247 -12.38 12.54 -16.18
N ARG A 248 -12.42 13.53 -15.28
CA ARG A 248 -11.71 13.48 -14.01
C ARG A 248 -12.27 12.39 -13.11
N ALA A 249 -13.59 12.23 -13.09
CA ALA A 249 -14.25 11.14 -12.36
C ALA A 249 -13.82 9.77 -12.90
N ALA A 250 -13.77 9.61 -14.23
CA ALA A 250 -13.36 8.37 -14.89
C ALA A 250 -11.89 8.03 -14.60
N ASP A 251 -11.01 9.02 -14.65
CA ASP A 251 -9.59 8.84 -14.31
C ASP A 251 -9.42 8.42 -12.84
N ALA A 252 -10.20 9.01 -11.92
CA ALA A 252 -10.15 8.70 -10.50
C ALA A 252 -10.72 7.30 -10.18
N TYR A 253 -11.84 6.88 -10.77
CA TYR A 253 -12.33 5.50 -10.63
C TYR A 253 -11.32 4.47 -11.15
N ALA A 254 -10.67 4.75 -12.29
CA ALA A 254 -9.62 3.87 -12.81
C ALA A 254 -8.43 3.74 -11.84
N GLN A 255 -8.01 4.84 -11.18
CA GLN A 255 -6.97 4.76 -10.13
C GLN A 255 -7.45 3.96 -8.91
N ALA A 256 -8.71 4.12 -8.50
CA ALA A 256 -9.28 3.33 -7.39
C ALA A 256 -9.22 1.83 -7.67
N SER A 257 -9.58 1.39 -8.88
CA SER A 257 -9.47 -0.02 -9.31
C SER A 257 -8.02 -0.53 -9.23
N VAL A 258 -7.05 0.26 -9.72
CA VAL A 258 -5.62 -0.09 -9.65
C VAL A 258 -5.15 -0.26 -8.21
N GLU A 259 -5.57 0.60 -7.30
CA GLU A 259 -5.20 0.50 -5.89
C GLU A 259 -5.83 -0.73 -5.21
N TYR A 260 -7.08 -1.09 -5.53
CA TYR A 260 -7.65 -2.35 -5.05
C TYR A 260 -6.94 -3.58 -5.60
N GLU A 261 -6.51 -3.57 -6.87
CA GLU A 261 -5.68 -4.65 -7.43
C GLU A 261 -4.34 -4.78 -6.70
N ARG A 262 -3.69 -3.64 -6.39
CA ARG A 262 -2.45 -3.62 -5.59
C ARG A 262 -2.69 -4.18 -4.18
N ALA A 263 -3.81 -3.86 -3.54
CA ALA A 263 -4.18 -4.40 -2.24
C ALA A 263 -4.36 -5.93 -2.28
N LEU A 264 -5.01 -6.46 -3.33
CA LEU A 264 -5.21 -7.90 -3.53
C LEU A 264 -3.91 -8.66 -3.81
N ALA A 265 -2.92 -8.02 -4.43
CA ALA A 265 -1.62 -8.62 -4.71
C ALA A 265 -0.77 -8.86 -3.45
N VAL A 266 -0.98 -8.07 -2.39
CA VAL A 266 -0.28 -8.23 -1.10
C VAL A 266 -0.97 -9.34 -0.30
N THR A 267 -0.24 -10.36 0.17
CA THR A 267 -0.83 -11.46 0.97
C THR A 267 -0.88 -11.10 2.45
N ALA A 268 -2.04 -10.69 2.95
CA ALA A 268 -2.26 -10.34 4.35
C ALA A 268 -3.64 -10.83 4.83
N PRO A 269 -3.88 -10.98 6.15
CA PRO A 269 -5.19 -11.36 6.67
C PRO A 269 -6.20 -10.20 6.66
N GLU A 270 -5.74 -8.94 6.78
CA GLU A 270 -6.60 -7.78 6.95
C GLU A 270 -6.23 -6.60 6.04
N PRO A 271 -7.23 -5.90 5.46
CA PRO A 271 -8.62 -6.35 5.30
C PRO A 271 -8.69 -7.64 4.46
N SER A 272 -9.81 -8.36 4.57
CA SER A 272 -9.98 -9.64 3.86
C SER A 272 -10.03 -9.42 2.34
N ALA A 273 -9.58 -10.42 1.57
CA ALA A 273 -9.62 -10.36 0.11
C ALA A 273 -11.05 -10.24 -0.44
N GLU A 274 -12.02 -10.84 0.25
CA GLU A 274 -13.45 -10.73 -0.05
C GLU A 274 -13.93 -9.28 0.10
N ALA A 275 -13.65 -8.62 1.22
CA ALA A 275 -14.04 -7.22 1.43
C ALA A 275 -13.41 -6.27 0.40
N ILE A 276 -12.15 -6.51 0.01
CA ILE A 276 -11.49 -5.72 -1.04
C ILE A 276 -12.15 -5.95 -2.41
N THR A 277 -12.49 -7.20 -2.72
CA THR A 277 -13.15 -7.57 -3.98
C THR A 277 -14.54 -6.94 -4.07
N ASP A 278 -15.35 -7.04 -3.01
CA ASP A 278 -16.67 -6.40 -2.93
C ASP A 278 -16.58 -4.88 -3.13
N ALA A 279 -15.58 -4.24 -2.51
CA ALA A 279 -15.36 -2.81 -2.66
C ALA A 279 -14.92 -2.42 -4.09
N ARG A 280 -14.05 -3.23 -4.71
CA ARG A 280 -13.62 -3.03 -6.11
C ARG A 280 -14.80 -3.22 -7.07
N ASP A 281 -15.58 -4.28 -6.91
CA ASP A 281 -16.73 -4.56 -7.77
C ASP A 281 -17.79 -3.45 -7.65
N ALA A 282 -17.95 -2.85 -6.46
CA ALA A 282 -18.78 -1.66 -6.28
C ALA A 282 -18.23 -0.43 -7.04
N VAL A 283 -16.91 -0.23 -7.04
CA VAL A 283 -16.26 0.83 -7.85
C VAL A 283 -16.44 0.58 -9.34
N GLU A 284 -16.32 -0.67 -9.80
CA GLU A 284 -16.52 -1.02 -11.20
C GLU A 284 -17.96 -0.78 -11.65
N ALA A 285 -18.94 -1.07 -10.80
CA ALA A 285 -20.35 -0.76 -11.06
C ALA A 285 -20.59 0.76 -11.14
N GLU A 286 -20.09 1.54 -10.17
CA GLU A 286 -20.16 3.01 -10.20
C GLU A 286 -19.47 3.61 -11.42
N TYR A 287 -18.33 3.04 -11.82
CA TYR A 287 -17.61 3.47 -13.01
C TYR A 287 -18.41 3.18 -14.29
N ALA A 288 -19.05 2.01 -14.40
CA ALA A 288 -19.92 1.69 -15.54
C ALA A 288 -21.11 2.66 -15.64
N GLU A 289 -21.75 3.01 -14.51
CA GLU A 289 -22.81 4.03 -14.48
C GLU A 289 -22.30 5.42 -14.89
N LEU A 290 -21.10 5.80 -14.45
CA LEU A 290 -20.47 7.06 -14.88
C LEU A 290 -20.27 7.11 -16.40
N LEU A 291 -19.89 6.00 -17.03
CA LEU A 291 -19.62 5.96 -18.48
C LEU A 291 -20.89 6.17 -19.32
N SER A 292 -22.06 5.79 -18.83
CA SER A 292 -23.34 6.02 -19.51
C SER A 292 -23.98 7.38 -19.16
N ALA A 293 -23.69 7.91 -17.97
CA ALA A 293 -24.34 9.09 -17.40
C ALA A 293 -24.42 10.32 -18.33
N PRO A 294 -23.38 10.70 -19.12
CA PRO A 294 -23.47 11.85 -20.02
C PRO A 294 -24.53 11.66 -21.11
N VAL A 295 -24.60 10.47 -21.70
CA VAL A 295 -25.57 10.16 -22.76
C VAL A 295 -26.97 10.02 -22.17
N ASP A 296 -27.11 9.36 -21.02
CA ASP A 296 -28.39 9.21 -20.33
C ASP A 296 -28.96 10.59 -19.94
N ALA A 297 -28.14 11.49 -19.41
CA ALA A 297 -28.54 12.85 -19.10
C ALA A 297 -28.97 13.63 -20.35
N ALA A 298 -28.26 13.46 -21.47
CA ALA A 298 -28.58 14.10 -22.73
C ALA A 298 -29.91 13.57 -23.33
N GLN A 299 -30.12 12.25 -23.28
CA GLN A 299 -31.35 11.59 -23.69
C GLN A 299 -32.54 12.01 -22.81
N ALA A 300 -32.35 12.11 -21.49
CA ALA A 300 -33.38 12.58 -20.58
C ALA A 300 -33.80 14.03 -20.88
N ALA A 301 -32.85 14.92 -21.16
CA ALA A 301 -33.15 16.29 -21.57
C ALA A 301 -33.92 16.36 -22.90
N ALA A 302 -33.51 15.57 -23.90
CA ALA A 302 -34.25 15.46 -25.15
C ALA A 302 -35.67 14.88 -24.96
N GLY A 303 -35.81 13.90 -24.06
CA GLY A 303 -37.11 13.34 -23.67
C GLY A 303 -38.02 14.38 -23.02
N ALA A 304 -37.49 15.20 -22.11
CA ALA A 304 -38.22 16.30 -21.48
C ALA A 304 -38.68 17.33 -22.52
N ALA A 305 -37.82 17.66 -23.50
CA ALA A 305 -38.19 18.57 -24.59
C ALA A 305 -39.35 18.01 -25.42
N ARG A 306 -39.30 16.73 -25.82
CA ARG A 306 -40.39 16.09 -26.57
C ARG A 306 -41.71 16.03 -25.79
N ALA A 307 -41.65 15.93 -24.46
CA ALA A 307 -42.83 15.87 -23.60
C ALA A 307 -43.43 17.26 -23.32
N ALA A 308 -42.68 18.34 -23.51
CA ALA A 308 -43.14 19.70 -23.24
C ALA A 308 -44.18 20.15 -24.27
N THR A 309 -45.33 20.61 -23.77
CA THR A 309 -46.46 21.10 -24.57
C THR A 309 -46.42 22.60 -24.79
N ASP A 310 -45.85 23.35 -23.84
CA ASP A 310 -45.55 24.76 -24.00
C ASP A 310 -44.33 24.95 -24.93
N PRO A 311 -44.47 25.66 -26.07
CA PRO A 311 -43.37 25.88 -27.01
C PRO A 311 -42.14 26.55 -26.39
N ALA A 312 -42.32 27.50 -25.46
CA ALA A 312 -41.21 28.21 -24.82
C ALA A 312 -40.41 27.27 -23.90
N ALA A 313 -41.10 26.52 -23.02
CA ALA A 313 -40.47 25.50 -22.19
C ALA A 313 -39.80 24.40 -23.04
N ARG A 314 -40.42 23.99 -24.15
CA ARG A 314 -39.82 23.02 -25.08
C ARG A 314 -38.52 23.53 -25.67
N ALA A 315 -38.45 24.80 -26.08
CA ALA A 315 -37.22 25.42 -26.58
C ALA A 315 -36.10 25.39 -25.51
N THR A 316 -36.40 25.78 -24.27
CA THR A 316 -35.44 25.70 -23.15
C THR A 316 -34.94 24.27 -22.91
N HIS A 317 -35.83 23.28 -22.96
CA HIS A 317 -35.43 21.89 -22.81
C HIS A 317 -34.57 21.39 -23.98
N TRP A 318 -34.82 21.84 -25.21
CA TRP A 318 -33.96 21.53 -26.35
C TRP A 318 -32.58 22.20 -26.26
N GLU A 319 -32.47 23.41 -25.73
CA GLU A 319 -31.16 24.03 -25.44
C GLU A 319 -30.37 23.19 -24.42
N ALA A 320 -31.06 22.77 -23.36
CA ALA A 320 -30.50 21.92 -22.33
C ALA A 320 -30.06 20.54 -22.87
N ALA A 321 -30.77 19.99 -23.87
CA ALA A 321 -30.39 18.77 -24.56
C ALA A 321 -29.18 18.98 -25.47
N LEU A 322 -29.15 20.08 -26.23
CA LEU A 322 -28.03 20.43 -27.11
C LEU A 322 -26.72 20.54 -26.32
N ASP A 323 -26.73 21.25 -25.19
CA ASP A 323 -25.58 21.41 -24.30
C ASP A 323 -25.05 20.06 -23.76
N ARG A 324 -25.96 19.18 -23.33
CA ARG A 324 -25.61 17.84 -22.80
C ARG A 324 -25.08 16.90 -23.88
N TYR A 325 -25.68 16.90 -25.08
CA TYR A 325 -25.15 16.10 -26.19
C TYR A 325 -23.80 16.64 -26.67
N ARG A 326 -23.55 17.95 -26.63
CA ARG A 326 -22.24 18.54 -26.93
C ARG A 326 -21.21 18.07 -25.91
N THR A 327 -21.54 18.15 -24.62
CA THR A 327 -20.70 17.61 -23.55
C THR A 327 -20.37 16.14 -23.82
N ALA A 328 -21.36 15.29 -24.04
CA ALA A 328 -21.15 13.86 -24.31
C ALA A 328 -20.30 13.60 -25.58
N TYR A 329 -20.47 14.41 -26.62
CA TYR A 329 -19.69 14.33 -27.86
C TYR A 329 -18.22 14.72 -27.66
N GLU A 330 -17.95 15.71 -26.81
CA GLU A 330 -16.61 16.24 -26.55
C GLU A 330 -15.80 15.40 -25.56
N LEU A 331 -16.45 14.54 -24.77
CA LEU A 331 -15.74 13.61 -23.88
C LEU A 331 -14.78 12.69 -24.63
N ASP A 332 -13.59 12.54 -24.06
CA ASP A 332 -12.48 11.78 -24.60
C ASP A 332 -12.07 12.23 -26.01
N TRP A 333 -12.21 13.53 -26.31
CA TRP A 333 -11.70 14.08 -27.56
C TRP A 333 -10.17 13.97 -27.64
N GLY A 334 -9.66 13.42 -28.74
CA GLY A 334 -8.21 13.22 -28.93
C GLY A 334 -7.62 11.99 -28.25
N ARG A 335 -8.43 11.13 -27.62
CA ARG A 335 -8.00 9.82 -27.07
C ARG A 335 -9.00 8.71 -27.42
N ASP A 336 -8.67 7.48 -27.02
CA ASP A 336 -9.60 6.35 -27.08
C ASP A 336 -10.80 6.62 -26.17
N ARG A 337 -12.00 6.38 -26.72
CA ARG A 337 -13.26 6.76 -26.07
C ARG A 337 -13.68 5.70 -25.06
N ARG A 338 -13.96 6.15 -23.83
CA ARG A 338 -14.46 5.33 -22.71
C ARG A 338 -15.96 5.53 -22.49
N PHE A 339 -16.44 6.76 -22.63
CA PHE A 339 -17.85 7.09 -22.43
C PHE A 339 -18.73 6.54 -23.56
N ASP A 340 -19.96 6.19 -23.20
CA ASP A 340 -20.95 5.66 -24.12
C ASP A 340 -21.33 6.65 -25.23
N GLY A 341 -21.94 6.11 -26.29
CA GLY A 341 -22.33 6.83 -27.50
C GLY A 341 -21.17 6.97 -28.48
N ASP A 342 -21.29 6.34 -29.65
CA ASP A 342 -20.30 6.54 -30.70
C ASP A 342 -20.41 7.96 -31.29
N ARG A 343 -19.28 8.50 -31.76
CA ARG A 343 -19.21 9.89 -32.24
C ARG A 343 -20.12 10.17 -33.43
N ALA A 344 -20.39 9.17 -34.29
CA ALA A 344 -21.25 9.37 -35.45
C ALA A 344 -22.71 9.52 -35.01
N SER A 345 -23.18 8.65 -34.11
CA SER A 345 -24.52 8.73 -33.52
C SER A 345 -24.71 10.02 -32.73
N LEU A 346 -23.73 10.43 -31.92
CA LEU A 346 -23.81 11.69 -31.17
C LEU A 346 -23.82 12.91 -32.08
N ARG A 347 -23.01 12.89 -33.15
CA ARG A 347 -23.02 13.97 -34.17
C ARG A 347 -24.37 14.05 -34.88
N GLN A 348 -24.97 12.91 -35.24
CA GLN A 348 -26.29 12.88 -35.85
C GLN A 348 -27.35 13.42 -34.89
N ALA A 349 -27.34 12.96 -33.63
CA ALA A 349 -28.26 13.45 -32.60
C ALA A 349 -28.13 14.96 -32.38
N LEU A 350 -26.91 15.51 -32.41
CA LEU A 350 -26.67 16.95 -32.34
C LEU A 350 -27.29 17.72 -33.51
N ALA A 351 -27.20 17.18 -34.73
CA ALA A 351 -27.82 17.78 -35.90
C ALA A 351 -29.36 17.74 -35.81
N ASP A 352 -29.91 16.61 -35.37
CA ASP A 352 -31.36 16.44 -35.18
C ASP A 352 -31.89 17.37 -34.08
N ILE A 353 -31.17 17.50 -32.96
CA ILE A 353 -31.55 18.42 -31.87
C ILE A 353 -31.46 19.87 -32.32
N ALA A 354 -30.46 20.25 -33.11
CA ALA A 354 -30.36 21.61 -33.64
C ALA A 354 -31.57 21.95 -34.53
N VAL A 355 -32.05 20.99 -35.32
CA VAL A 355 -33.29 21.11 -36.10
C VAL A 355 -34.49 21.35 -35.18
N GLU A 356 -34.70 20.47 -34.20
CA GLU A 356 -35.84 20.55 -33.27
C GLU A 356 -35.82 21.83 -32.42
N LEU A 357 -34.64 22.30 -32.03
CA LEU A 357 -34.44 23.53 -31.27
C LEU A 357 -34.88 24.75 -32.09
N VAL A 358 -34.46 24.83 -33.36
CA VAL A 358 -34.85 25.92 -34.27
C VAL A 358 -36.36 25.95 -34.45
N ASP A 359 -36.98 24.78 -34.64
CA ASP A 359 -38.43 24.68 -34.83
C ASP A 359 -39.18 25.06 -33.54
N ALA A 360 -38.70 24.62 -32.36
CA ALA A 360 -39.30 24.98 -31.08
C ALA A 360 -39.23 26.49 -30.78
N HIS A 361 -38.10 27.15 -31.04
CA HIS A 361 -38.00 28.60 -30.91
C HIS A 361 -38.92 29.34 -31.89
N ARG A 362 -39.06 28.86 -33.13
CA ARG A 362 -40.00 29.47 -34.09
C ARG A 362 -41.45 29.35 -33.62
N GLU A 363 -41.84 28.20 -33.11
CA GLU A 363 -43.19 27.99 -32.56
C GLU A 363 -43.44 28.87 -31.33
N ALA A 364 -42.46 28.98 -30.42
CA ALA A 364 -42.54 29.88 -29.26
C ALA A 364 -42.68 31.34 -29.67
N GLY A 365 -41.91 31.81 -30.65
CA GLY A 365 -42.02 33.16 -31.17
C GLY A 365 -43.37 33.45 -31.82
N GLN A 366 -43.93 32.48 -32.56
CA GLN A 366 -45.27 32.61 -33.14
C GLN A 366 -46.36 32.66 -32.07
N GLU A 367 -46.26 31.83 -31.03
CA GLU A 367 -47.25 31.82 -29.94
C GLU A 367 -47.22 33.14 -29.16
N ALA A 368 -46.03 33.66 -28.85
CA ALA A 368 -45.88 34.97 -28.22
C ALA A 368 -46.52 36.10 -29.07
N LEU A 369 -46.36 36.08 -30.40
CA LEU A 369 -47.03 37.03 -31.28
C LEU A 369 -48.57 36.91 -31.26
N ARG A 370 -49.10 35.67 -31.23
CA ARG A 370 -50.55 35.44 -31.11
C ARG A 370 -51.09 35.99 -29.79
N GLU A 371 -50.44 35.71 -28.69
CA GLU A 371 -50.82 36.23 -27.37
C GLU A 371 -50.75 37.76 -27.29
N GLY A 372 -49.74 38.36 -27.94
CA GLY A 372 -49.60 39.82 -28.03
C GLY A 372 -50.61 40.51 -28.95
N SER A 373 -51.23 39.77 -29.88
CA SER A 373 -52.29 40.26 -30.77
C SER A 373 -53.69 40.24 -30.15
N ASP A 374 -53.85 39.64 -28.96
CA ASP A 374 -55.12 39.59 -28.25
C ASP A 374 -55.48 40.99 -27.71
N GLU A 375 -56.50 41.59 -28.33
CA GLU A 375 -56.93 42.96 -28.15
C GLU A 375 -57.39 43.29 -26.70
N SER A 376 -57.65 42.25 -25.90
CA SER A 376 -57.99 42.33 -24.48
C SER A 376 -56.79 42.59 -23.55
N LYS A 377 -55.54 42.48 -24.06
CA LYS A 377 -54.29 42.50 -23.29
C LYS A 377 -53.22 43.44 -23.89
N ARG A 378 -53.63 44.61 -24.41
CA ARG A 378 -52.74 45.56 -25.12
C ARG A 378 -51.53 46.07 -24.31
N GLU A 379 -51.62 46.18 -22.97
CA GLU A 379 -50.48 46.60 -22.14
C GLU A 379 -49.34 45.56 -22.10
N SER A 380 -49.64 44.28 -22.35
CA SER A 380 -48.68 43.17 -22.44
C SER A 380 -48.18 42.88 -23.87
N ALA A 381 -48.67 43.60 -24.89
CA ALA A 381 -48.33 43.36 -26.29
C ALA A 381 -46.85 43.65 -26.62
N GLY A 382 -46.25 44.67 -25.98
CA GLY A 382 -44.83 45.01 -26.15
C GLY A 382 -43.90 43.91 -25.63
N ALA A 383 -44.15 43.42 -24.40
CA ALA A 383 -43.37 42.32 -23.82
C ALA A 383 -43.52 41.01 -24.60
N ALA A 384 -44.68 40.78 -25.23
CA ALA A 384 -44.91 39.63 -26.10
C ALA A 384 -44.14 39.74 -27.44
N CYS A 385 -44.02 40.94 -28.01
CA CYS A 385 -43.18 41.18 -29.19
C CYS A 385 -41.69 41.02 -28.87
N ASP A 386 -41.23 41.57 -27.73
CA ASP A 386 -39.84 41.39 -27.26
C ASP A 386 -39.52 39.90 -27.05
N GLY A 387 -40.43 39.14 -26.43
CA GLY A 387 -40.28 37.70 -26.25
C GLY A 387 -40.22 36.94 -27.58
N ALA A 388 -41.08 37.30 -28.54
CA ALA A 388 -41.06 36.71 -29.87
C ALA A 388 -39.75 36.98 -30.62
N ALA A 389 -39.25 38.21 -30.56
CA ALA A 389 -37.97 38.61 -31.16
C ALA A 389 -36.80 37.77 -30.61
N VAL A 390 -36.72 37.60 -29.28
CA VAL A 390 -35.69 36.76 -28.64
C VAL A 390 -35.72 35.33 -29.18
N HIS A 391 -36.91 34.73 -29.30
CA HIS A 391 -37.02 33.38 -29.82
C HIS A 391 -36.62 33.28 -31.30
N PHE A 392 -37.05 34.20 -32.17
CA PHE A 392 -36.66 34.18 -33.58
C PHE A 392 -35.16 34.45 -33.81
N GLU A 393 -34.57 35.37 -33.04
CA GLU A 393 -33.13 35.63 -33.08
C GLU A 393 -32.35 34.37 -32.68
N ARG A 394 -32.76 33.73 -31.58
CA ARG A 394 -32.13 32.49 -31.13
C ARG A 394 -32.22 31.36 -32.15
N ALA A 395 -33.39 31.19 -32.79
CA ALA A 395 -33.58 30.23 -33.88
C ALA A 395 -32.61 30.52 -35.06
N ARG A 396 -32.42 31.79 -35.39
CA ARG A 396 -31.51 32.21 -36.46
C ARG A 396 -30.05 31.95 -36.10
N GLU A 397 -29.63 32.22 -34.87
CA GLU A 397 -28.27 31.93 -34.39
C GLU A 397 -27.95 30.44 -34.48
N VAL A 398 -28.82 29.59 -33.92
CA VAL A 398 -28.64 28.13 -33.93
C VAL A 398 -28.65 27.60 -35.36
N ALA A 399 -29.57 28.09 -36.21
CA ALA A 399 -29.59 27.72 -37.62
C ALA A 399 -28.33 28.19 -38.36
N ALA A 400 -27.79 29.36 -38.01
CA ALA A 400 -26.57 29.86 -38.62
C ALA A 400 -25.36 28.98 -38.31
N GLU A 401 -25.24 28.53 -37.07
CA GLU A 401 -24.09 27.76 -36.58
C GLU A 401 -24.18 26.27 -36.93
N LEU A 402 -25.35 25.65 -36.77
CA LEU A 402 -25.48 24.19 -36.73
C LEU A 402 -26.30 23.58 -37.86
N VAL A 403 -27.28 24.32 -38.39
CA VAL A 403 -28.16 23.84 -39.48
C VAL A 403 -28.36 24.92 -40.56
N PRO A 404 -27.31 25.26 -41.34
CA PRO A 404 -27.31 26.41 -42.25
C PRO A 404 -28.44 26.41 -43.29
N ASP A 405 -28.88 25.23 -43.71
CA ASP A 405 -29.97 25.05 -44.69
C ASP A 405 -31.34 25.54 -44.15
N ARG A 406 -31.45 25.78 -42.84
CA ARG A 406 -32.64 26.33 -42.19
C ARG A 406 -32.49 27.80 -41.77
N ARG A 407 -31.48 28.52 -42.24
CA ARG A 407 -31.20 29.93 -41.86
C ARG A 407 -32.33 30.90 -42.19
N GLU A 408 -33.04 30.70 -43.30
CA GLU A 408 -34.15 31.56 -43.67
C GLU A 408 -35.42 31.16 -42.88
N PRO A 409 -36.00 32.04 -42.05
CA PRO A 409 -37.39 31.84 -41.65
C PRO A 409 -38.26 31.93 -42.91
N PRO A 410 -39.46 31.31 -42.95
CA PRO A 410 -40.47 31.77 -43.89
C PRO A 410 -40.60 33.28 -43.70
N ALA A 411 -40.53 34.05 -44.79
CA ALA A 411 -40.29 35.51 -44.83
C ALA A 411 -41.23 36.38 -43.97
N ASP A 412 -42.26 35.80 -43.37
CA ASP A 412 -43.35 36.45 -42.68
C ASP A 412 -43.07 36.74 -41.19
N GLY A 413 -42.13 36.05 -40.53
CA GLY A 413 -41.99 36.09 -39.06
C GLY A 413 -41.39 37.37 -38.46
N LEU A 414 -40.18 37.77 -38.86
CA LEU A 414 -39.51 38.99 -38.36
C LEU A 414 -40.15 40.27 -38.94
N ALA A 415 -40.67 40.19 -40.16
CA ALA A 415 -41.45 41.27 -40.76
C ALA A 415 -42.72 41.54 -39.95
N ALA A 416 -43.42 40.49 -39.48
CA ALA A 416 -44.59 40.63 -38.62
C ALA A 416 -44.26 41.27 -37.25
N VAL A 417 -43.13 40.93 -36.62
CA VAL A 417 -42.68 41.60 -35.38
C VAL A 417 -42.48 43.10 -35.63
N SER A 418 -41.75 43.47 -36.70
CA SER A 418 -41.51 44.88 -37.04
C SER A 418 -42.79 45.64 -37.40
N GLU A 419 -43.74 45.01 -38.09
CA GLU A 419 -45.04 45.62 -38.42
C GLU A 419 -45.93 45.83 -37.18
N GLN A 420 -45.87 44.90 -36.22
CA GLN A 420 -46.64 44.95 -34.98
C GLN A 420 -46.02 45.92 -33.96
N GLU A 421 -44.69 46.01 -33.86
CA GLU A 421 -43.96 47.03 -33.09
C GLU A 421 -44.26 48.44 -33.60
N VAL A 422 -44.22 48.66 -34.91
CA VAL A 422 -44.57 49.95 -35.53
C VAL A 422 -46.04 50.31 -35.27
N SER A 423 -46.93 49.33 -35.26
CA SER A 423 -48.35 49.53 -34.92
C SER A 423 -48.53 49.93 -33.44
N VAL A 424 -47.85 49.25 -32.52
CA VAL A 424 -47.87 49.57 -31.07
C VAL A 424 -47.26 50.94 -30.79
N GLU A 425 -46.14 51.29 -31.45
CA GLU A 425 -45.44 52.58 -31.25
C GLU A 425 -46.19 53.77 -31.87
N SER A 426 -46.87 53.56 -33.01
CA SER A 426 -47.67 54.59 -33.67
C SER A 426 -48.96 54.93 -32.92
N GLU A 427 -49.60 53.97 -32.25
CA GLU A 427 -50.78 54.21 -31.42
C GLU A 427 -50.43 54.77 -30.03
N ALA A 428 -49.26 54.45 -29.47
CA ALA A 428 -48.76 55.07 -28.24
C ALA A 428 -48.45 56.57 -28.40
N LYS A 429 -48.03 57.00 -29.60
CA LYS A 429 -47.80 58.42 -29.96
C LYS A 429 -49.09 59.17 -30.36
N GLY A 430 -50.20 58.46 -30.56
CA GLY A 430 -51.49 59.01 -30.99
C GLY A 430 -52.52 59.26 -29.87
N ARG A 431 -52.17 58.98 -28.60
CA ARG A 431 -53.01 59.21 -27.41
C ARG A 431 -52.69 60.51 -26.68
#